data_AF-A0A813HBH8-F1
#
_entry.id   AF-A0A813HBH8-F1
#
_cell.length_a   1.000
_cell.length_b   1.000
_cell.length_c   1.000
_cell.angle_alpha   90.00
_cell.angle_beta   90.00
_cell.angle_gamma   90.00
#
_symmetry.space_group_name_H-M   'P 1'
#
loop_
_entity.id
_entity.type
_entity.pdbx_description
1 polymer ?
#
loop_
_entity_poly.entity_id
_entity_poly.type
_entity_poly.pdbx_seq_one_letter_code
_entity_poly.pdbx_strand_id
1 'polypeptide(L)'
;MAPRRSQRNAAAEEAVAQAFSHRNVDHNPKEALANTAQRACCRCLVRGDVVYTTVDTGAGYVAICNFSPELCNTMGIHQGMGGAVAESKNAAEHNAASAMLSVLGVECGLKKSKVSTEAPIQSPRGLQGPSSGAKTAMPKLQSQQNVAAVADYNPKEALANTAQRACCRCLVKGDVVYTTLYTGAGYVAMCNFSPELCNTMGIHQSMEGAVAESKNAAEHNAPVQC
;
A
#
# COMPACT_ATOMS: atom_id res chain seq x y z
N MET A 1 -16.49 28.14 39.40
CA MET A 1 -15.94 28.65 38.10
C MET A 1 -14.48 28.19 38.06
N ALA A 2 -13.93 27.39 37.15
CA ALA A 2 -14.33 26.73 35.89
C ALA A 2 -14.32 25.18 36.09
N PRO A 3 -14.39 24.23 35.09
CA PRO A 3 -13.96 24.28 33.67
C PRO A 3 -14.98 23.72 32.63
N ARG A 4 -15.06 24.35 31.45
CA ARG A 4 -15.82 23.86 30.26
C ARG A 4 -14.92 23.43 29.08
N ARG A 5 -13.60 23.41 29.25
CA ARG A 5 -12.64 23.12 28.15
C ARG A 5 -12.43 21.63 27.85
N SER A 6 -12.76 20.73 28.77
CA SER A 6 -12.43 19.30 28.63
C SER A 6 -13.38 18.50 27.73
N GLN A 7 -14.62 18.96 27.50
CA GLN A 7 -15.60 18.20 26.71
C GLN A 7 -15.42 18.34 25.20
N ARG A 8 -14.78 19.41 24.72
CA ARG A 8 -14.59 19.62 23.27
C ARG A 8 -13.51 18.74 22.65
N ASN A 9 -12.53 18.29 23.42
CA ASN A 9 -11.45 17.46 22.89
C ASN A 9 -11.86 15.98 22.76
N ALA A 10 -12.67 15.46 23.70
CA ALA A 10 -13.13 14.07 23.64
C ALA A 10 -14.02 13.79 22.41
N ALA A 11 -14.92 14.73 22.07
CA ALA A 11 -15.79 14.57 20.90
C ALA A 11 -15.02 14.63 19.56
N ALA A 12 -13.88 15.33 19.51
CA ALA A 12 -13.05 15.38 18.32
C ALA A 12 -12.25 14.08 18.13
N GLU A 13 -11.70 13.49 19.19
CA GLU A 13 -11.03 12.19 19.12
C GLU A 13 -12.00 11.06 18.75
N GLU A 14 -13.21 11.09 19.29
CA GLU A 14 -14.25 10.08 18.97
C GLU A 14 -14.74 10.23 17.52
N ALA A 15 -14.84 11.46 16.99
CA ALA A 15 -15.18 11.71 15.59
C ALA A 15 -14.08 11.27 14.62
N VAL A 16 -12.79 11.40 15.00
CA VAL A 16 -11.67 10.86 14.21
C VAL A 16 -11.70 9.33 14.22
N ALA A 17 -11.95 8.70 15.38
CA ALA A 17 -12.11 7.25 15.48
C ALA A 17 -13.32 6.72 14.67
N GLN A 18 -14.46 7.45 14.67
CA GLN A 18 -15.64 7.09 13.90
C GLN A 18 -15.49 7.36 12.40
N ALA A 19 -14.76 8.39 11.99
CA ALA A 19 -14.46 8.66 10.58
C ALA A 19 -13.59 7.55 9.94
N PHE A 20 -12.77 6.87 10.75
CA PHE A 20 -12.04 5.67 10.31
C PHE A 20 -12.94 4.44 10.16
N SER A 21 -14.02 4.34 10.95
CA SER A 21 -14.90 3.16 10.97
C SER A 21 -15.98 3.14 9.87
N HIS A 22 -16.22 4.24 9.15
CA HIS A 22 -17.39 4.36 8.26
C HIS A 22 -17.13 4.26 6.74
N ARG A 23 -15.92 3.92 6.28
CA ARG A 23 -15.67 3.56 4.87
C ARG A 23 -16.00 2.08 4.62
N ASN A 24 -17.27 1.73 4.72
CA ASN A 24 -17.81 0.44 4.30
C ASN A 24 -17.97 0.43 2.77
N VAL A 25 -16.84 0.43 2.05
CA VAL A 25 -16.81 0.02 0.64
C VAL A 25 -16.82 -1.50 0.65
N ASP A 26 -17.36 -2.18 -0.36
CA ASP A 26 -17.24 -3.64 -0.51
C ASP A 26 -15.76 -4.03 -0.61
N HIS A 27 -15.08 -4.20 0.53
CA HIS A 27 -13.63 -4.24 0.59
C HIS A 27 -13.15 -5.58 0.02
N ASN A 28 -12.54 -5.50 -1.16
CA ASN A 28 -11.65 -6.54 -1.63
C ASN A 28 -10.58 -6.77 -0.54
N PRO A 29 -10.54 -7.92 0.14
CA PRO A 29 -9.61 -8.16 1.25
C PRO A 29 -8.15 -8.02 0.82
N LYS A 30 -7.82 -8.28 -0.45
CA LYS A 30 -6.46 -8.05 -0.97
C LYS A 30 -6.08 -6.57 -0.96
N GLU A 31 -7.02 -5.70 -1.34
CA GLU A 31 -6.82 -4.25 -1.34
C GLU A 31 -6.80 -3.69 0.08
N ALA A 32 -7.69 -4.18 0.95
CA ALA A 32 -7.71 -3.81 2.36
C ALA A 32 -6.38 -4.18 3.06
N LEU A 33 -5.84 -5.38 2.76
CA LEU A 33 -4.54 -5.81 3.27
C LEU A 33 -3.41 -4.92 2.74
N ALA A 34 -3.40 -4.62 1.43
CA ALA A 34 -2.40 -3.73 0.83
C ALA A 34 -2.44 -2.33 1.47
N ASN A 35 -3.63 -1.74 1.65
CA ASN A 35 -3.80 -0.44 2.29
C ASN A 35 -3.34 -0.45 3.75
N THR A 36 -3.63 -1.53 4.48
CA THR A 36 -3.19 -1.70 5.88
C THR A 36 -1.67 -1.77 5.95
N ALA A 37 -1.06 -2.60 5.10
CA ALA A 37 0.39 -2.74 5.03
C ALA A 37 1.08 -1.43 4.63
N GLN A 38 0.56 -0.69 3.65
CA GLN A 38 1.07 0.64 3.26
C GLN A 38 1.06 1.63 4.41
N ARG A 39 -0.04 1.67 5.18
CA ARG A 39 -0.15 2.54 6.35
C ARG A 39 0.84 2.16 7.44
N ALA A 40 1.05 0.87 7.66
CA ALA A 40 2.01 0.38 8.66
C ALA A 40 3.45 0.71 8.30
N CYS A 41 3.81 0.70 7.01
CA CYS A 41 5.18 0.95 6.56
C CYS A 41 5.48 2.38 6.09
N CYS A 42 4.47 3.25 6.04
CA CYS A 42 4.58 4.64 5.58
C CYS A 42 5.27 4.77 4.21
N ARG A 43 5.15 3.74 3.36
CA ARG A 43 5.70 3.70 2.00
C ARG A 43 4.73 3.01 1.06
N CYS A 44 4.89 3.30 -0.24
CA CYS A 44 4.21 2.52 -1.26
C CYS A 44 4.70 1.07 -1.24
N LEU A 45 3.77 0.14 -1.40
CA LEU A 45 4.11 -1.26 -1.62
C LEU A 45 4.61 -1.43 -3.05
N VAL A 46 5.69 -2.17 -3.20
CA VAL A 46 6.24 -2.58 -4.48
C VAL A 46 5.86 -4.03 -4.78
N ARG A 47 6.01 -4.42 -6.05
CA ARG A 47 5.78 -5.81 -6.45
C ARG A 47 6.73 -6.73 -5.68
N GLY A 48 6.16 -7.70 -4.95
CA GLY A 48 6.92 -8.62 -4.11
C GLY A 48 6.85 -8.31 -2.61
N ASP A 49 6.29 -7.16 -2.20
CA ASP A 49 6.02 -6.91 -0.78
C ASP A 49 4.92 -7.78 -0.20
N VAL A 50 3.93 -8.14 -1.03
CA VAL A 50 2.87 -9.08 -0.67
C VAL A 50 2.87 -10.17 -1.74
N VAL A 51 3.08 -11.41 -1.32
CA VAL A 51 3.18 -12.58 -2.20
C VAL A 51 2.16 -13.61 -1.79
N TYR A 52 1.35 -14.06 -2.74
CA TYR A 52 0.41 -15.17 -2.54
C TYR A 52 0.95 -16.43 -3.20
N THR A 53 1.07 -17.49 -2.41
CA THR A 53 1.46 -18.82 -2.89
C THR A 53 0.24 -19.74 -2.80
N THR A 54 -0.32 -20.10 -3.95
CA THR A 54 -1.52 -20.93 -4.04
C THR A 54 -1.16 -22.37 -4.41
N VAL A 55 -1.68 -23.32 -3.64
CA VAL A 55 -1.46 -24.76 -3.81
C VAL A 55 -2.81 -25.42 -4.10
N ASP A 56 -2.81 -26.34 -5.06
CA ASP A 56 -3.96 -27.21 -5.36
C ASP A 56 -3.88 -28.45 -4.44
N THR A 57 -4.93 -28.69 -3.66
CA THR A 57 -4.99 -29.80 -2.71
C THR A 57 -5.80 -30.99 -3.23
N GLY A 58 -6.33 -30.91 -4.46
CA GLY A 58 -7.27 -31.88 -5.02
C GLY A 58 -8.72 -31.72 -4.51
N ALA A 59 -8.91 -31.16 -3.31
CA ALA A 59 -10.21 -30.77 -2.77
C ALA A 59 -10.57 -29.29 -3.06
N GLY A 60 -9.62 -28.52 -3.60
CA GLY A 60 -9.75 -27.10 -3.88
C GLY A 60 -8.38 -26.41 -3.86
N TYR A 61 -8.40 -25.09 -3.71
CA TYR A 61 -7.22 -24.25 -3.65
C TYR A 61 -7.03 -23.67 -2.25
N VAL A 62 -5.79 -23.68 -1.76
CA VAL A 62 -5.38 -22.98 -0.53
C VAL A 62 -4.27 -22.02 -0.90
N ALA A 63 -4.38 -20.76 -0.45
CA ALA A 63 -3.33 -19.78 -0.63
C ALA A 63 -2.70 -19.41 0.72
N ILE A 64 -1.40 -19.13 0.69
CA ILE A 64 -0.62 -18.58 1.80
C ILE A 64 -0.17 -17.19 1.39
N CYS A 65 -0.53 -16.18 2.18
CA CYS A 65 -0.05 -14.82 2.02
C CYS A 65 1.24 -14.62 2.82
N ASN A 66 2.29 -14.13 2.18
CA ASN A 66 3.57 -13.79 2.80
C ASN A 66 3.92 -12.32 2.54
N PHE A 67 4.58 -11.69 3.49
CA PHE A 67 5.16 -10.36 3.32
C PHE A 67 6.64 -10.44 2.97
N SER A 68 7.18 -9.39 2.34
CA SER A 68 8.63 -9.24 2.19
C SER A 68 9.31 -9.15 3.57
N PRO A 69 10.58 -9.59 3.71
CA PRO A 69 11.28 -9.55 4.99
C PRO A 69 11.29 -8.16 5.66
N GLU A 70 11.40 -7.10 4.86
CA GLU A 70 11.32 -5.72 5.34
C GLU A 70 9.96 -5.42 5.97
N LEU A 71 8.88 -5.78 5.27
CA LEU A 71 7.52 -5.55 5.74
C LEU A 71 7.17 -6.44 6.93
N CYS A 72 7.67 -7.69 6.97
CA CYS A 72 7.58 -8.57 8.13
C CYS A 72 8.17 -7.91 9.38
N ASN A 73 9.36 -7.31 9.28
CA ASN A 73 10.02 -6.63 10.39
C ASN A 73 9.23 -5.40 10.85
N THR A 74 8.67 -4.63 9.92
CA THR A 74 7.85 -3.45 10.26
C THR A 74 6.53 -3.82 10.91
N MET A 75 5.87 -4.89 10.44
CA MET A 75 4.54 -5.29 10.91
C MET A 75 4.58 -6.30 12.09
N GLY A 76 5.75 -6.85 12.41
CA GLY A 76 5.89 -7.89 13.44
C GLY A 76 5.28 -9.23 13.06
N ILE A 77 5.03 -9.48 11.76
CA ILE A 77 4.47 -10.73 11.25
C ILE A 77 5.56 -11.48 10.49
N HIS A 78 6.09 -12.55 11.08
CA HIS A 78 7.18 -13.34 10.49
C HIS A 78 6.71 -14.62 9.78
N GLN A 79 5.45 -15.00 9.94
CA GLN A 79 4.89 -16.22 9.36
C GLN A 79 3.79 -15.87 8.35
N GLY A 80 3.82 -16.56 7.21
CA GLY A 80 2.75 -16.48 6.24
C GLY A 80 1.45 -17.04 6.80
N MET A 81 0.32 -16.46 6.39
CA MET A 81 -1.01 -16.88 6.84
C MET A 81 -1.74 -17.59 5.70
N GLY A 82 -2.16 -18.81 5.98
CA GLY A 82 -3.01 -19.61 5.08
C GLY A 82 -4.48 -19.25 5.22
N GLY A 83 -5.19 -19.17 4.10
CA GLY A 83 -6.65 -19.04 4.07
C GLY A 83 -7.38 -20.39 4.15
N ALA A 84 -8.71 -20.34 4.29
CA ALA A 84 -9.56 -21.51 4.09
C ALA A 84 -9.53 -22.01 2.63
N VAL A 85 -9.77 -23.32 2.44
CA VAL A 85 -9.89 -23.94 1.11
C VAL A 85 -11.01 -23.26 0.32
N ALA A 86 -10.77 -23.00 -0.96
CA ALA A 86 -11.75 -22.41 -1.87
C ALA A 86 -11.80 -23.11 -3.22
N GLU A 87 -12.90 -22.92 -3.94
CA GLU A 87 -13.12 -23.53 -5.27
C GLU A 87 -12.26 -22.91 -6.38
N SER A 88 -11.71 -21.71 -6.15
CA SER A 88 -10.85 -21.02 -7.12
C SER A 88 -9.60 -20.44 -6.46
N LYS A 89 -8.52 -20.31 -7.26
CA LYS A 89 -7.26 -19.69 -6.82
C LYS A 89 -7.47 -18.27 -6.29
N ASN A 90 -8.29 -17.47 -6.97
CA ASN A 90 -8.57 -16.09 -6.53
C ASN A 90 -9.32 -16.06 -5.19
N ALA A 91 -10.33 -16.92 -5.00
CA ALA A 91 -11.03 -17.01 -3.72
C ALA A 91 -10.11 -17.47 -2.58
N ALA A 92 -9.18 -18.40 -2.85
CA ALA A 92 -8.18 -18.83 -1.89
C ALA A 92 -7.25 -17.68 -1.46
N GLU A 93 -6.79 -16.85 -2.40
CA GLU A 93 -5.99 -15.65 -2.11
C GLU A 93 -6.78 -14.63 -1.26
N HIS A 94 -8.06 -14.41 -1.57
CA HIS A 94 -8.93 -13.56 -0.76
C HIS A 94 -9.06 -14.09 0.67
N ASN A 95 -9.24 -15.40 0.85
CA ASN A 95 -9.29 -16.04 2.16
C ASN A 95 -7.97 -15.86 2.94
N ALA A 96 -6.83 -15.99 2.26
CA ALA A 96 -5.51 -15.76 2.87
C ALA A 96 -5.32 -14.30 3.30
N ALA A 97 -5.77 -13.35 2.47
CA ALA A 97 -5.72 -11.93 2.80
C ALA A 97 -6.61 -11.59 4.02
N SER A 98 -7.82 -12.16 4.08
CA SER A 98 -8.73 -12.01 5.23
C SER A 98 -8.15 -12.59 6.51
N ALA A 99 -7.49 -13.75 6.44
CA ALA A 99 -6.79 -14.34 7.58
C ALA A 99 -5.67 -13.41 8.08
N MET A 100 -4.88 -12.84 7.17
CA MET A 100 -3.81 -11.90 7.51
C MET A 100 -4.33 -10.60 8.15
N LEU A 101 -5.43 -10.04 7.62
CA LEU A 101 -6.09 -8.86 8.21
C LEU A 101 -6.56 -9.12 9.64
N SER A 102 -7.07 -10.33 9.91
CA SER A 102 -7.52 -10.73 11.24
C SER A 102 -6.37 -10.76 12.26
N VAL A 103 -5.18 -11.21 11.83
CA VAL A 103 -3.95 -11.20 12.67
C VAL A 103 -3.49 -9.78 12.95
N LEU A 104 -3.66 -8.86 12.00
CA LEU A 104 -3.32 -7.45 12.17
C LEU A 104 -4.28 -6.68 13.08
N GLY A 105 -5.34 -7.34 13.60
CA GLY A 105 -6.37 -6.70 14.40
C GLY A 105 -7.22 -5.71 13.59
N VAL A 106 -7.19 -5.79 12.25
CA VAL A 106 -8.04 -4.98 11.39
C VAL A 106 -9.33 -5.75 11.17
N GLU A 107 -10.36 -5.39 11.94
CA GLU A 107 -11.71 -5.92 11.70
C GLU A 107 -12.25 -5.35 10.38
N CYS A 108 -11.95 -6.03 9.27
CA CYS A 108 -12.69 -5.82 8.04
C CYS A 108 -14.12 -6.29 8.29
N GLY A 109 -15.09 -5.37 8.21
CA GLY A 109 -16.53 -5.62 8.33
C GLY A 109 -17.14 -6.50 7.24
N LEU A 110 -16.40 -7.50 6.75
CA LEU A 110 -16.87 -8.55 5.88
C LEU A 110 -17.89 -9.38 6.66
N LYS A 111 -19.16 -9.15 6.37
CA LYS A 111 -20.27 -10.00 6.84
C LYS A 111 -19.88 -11.44 6.55
N LYS A 112 -19.70 -12.25 7.60
CA LYS A 112 -19.36 -13.67 7.50
C LYS A 112 -20.35 -14.35 6.55
N SER A 113 -19.94 -14.60 5.32
CA SER A 113 -20.64 -15.54 4.46
C SER A 113 -20.67 -16.86 5.22
N LYS A 114 -21.87 -17.43 5.42
CA LYS A 114 -22.07 -18.70 6.11
C LYS A 114 -21.20 -19.77 5.43
N VAL A 115 -20.00 -19.98 5.96
CA VAL A 115 -19.15 -21.12 5.61
C VAL A 115 -19.83 -22.33 6.23
N SER A 116 -20.28 -23.23 5.36
CA SER A 116 -20.86 -24.51 5.75
C SER A 116 -19.83 -25.28 6.56
N THR A 117 -20.21 -25.64 7.78
CA THR A 117 -19.40 -26.41 8.72
C THR A 117 -19.16 -27.81 8.14
N GLU A 118 -17.92 -28.15 7.79
CA GLU A 118 -17.55 -29.54 7.53
C GLU A 118 -16.19 -29.91 8.16
N ALA A 119 -16.27 -30.94 9.00
CA ALA A 119 -15.32 -31.83 9.68
C ALA A 119 -13.84 -31.44 10.00
N PRO A 120 -13.33 -31.85 11.18
CA PRO A 120 -11.93 -31.71 11.56
C PRO A 120 -11.02 -32.68 10.78
N ILE A 121 -10.03 -32.14 10.05
CA ILE A 121 -9.04 -32.94 9.31
C ILE A 121 -7.86 -33.26 10.25
N GLN A 122 -7.67 -34.56 10.50
CA GLN A 122 -6.51 -35.13 11.18
C GLN A 122 -5.25 -34.94 10.34
N SER A 123 -4.16 -34.50 10.98
CA SER A 123 -2.82 -34.45 10.39
C SER A 123 -2.25 -35.86 10.19
N PRO A 124 -1.80 -36.27 8.99
CA PRO A 124 -0.98 -37.47 8.85
C PRO A 124 0.51 -37.12 9.00
N ARG A 125 1.16 -37.86 9.90
CA ARG A 125 2.62 -37.99 10.02
C ARG A 125 3.18 -38.71 8.77
N GLY A 126 4.21 -38.09 8.19
CA GLY A 126 5.44 -38.71 7.67
C GLY A 126 5.33 -39.76 6.57
N LEU A 127 5.97 -39.49 5.43
CA LEU A 127 6.67 -40.50 4.62
C LEU A 127 7.78 -39.84 3.79
N GLN A 128 8.95 -40.48 3.79
CA GLN A 128 10.19 -40.11 3.11
C GLN A 128 10.22 -40.54 1.64
N GLY A 129 10.83 -39.69 0.80
CA GLY A 129 11.63 -40.01 -0.41
C GLY A 129 10.89 -40.43 -1.70
N PRO A 130 11.55 -40.49 -2.88
CA PRO A 130 12.94 -40.16 -3.21
C PRO A 130 13.12 -39.06 -4.29
N SER A 131 14.39 -38.70 -4.50
CA SER A 131 14.96 -37.77 -5.49
C SER A 131 14.56 -38.00 -6.95
N SER A 132 14.34 -36.93 -7.71
CA SER A 132 14.42 -36.91 -9.18
C SER A 132 14.61 -35.46 -9.67
N GLY A 133 15.71 -35.23 -10.38
CA GLY A 133 16.18 -33.91 -10.76
C GLY A 133 15.34 -33.23 -11.84
N ALA A 134 15.20 -31.91 -11.70
CA ALA A 134 14.91 -31.00 -12.80
C ALA A 134 15.85 -29.81 -12.67
N LYS A 135 16.78 -29.70 -13.62
CA LYS A 135 17.72 -28.57 -13.75
C LYS A 135 16.92 -27.37 -14.27
N THR A 136 16.43 -26.53 -13.37
CA THR A 136 15.90 -25.21 -13.74
C THR A 136 17.01 -24.19 -13.59
N ALA A 137 17.37 -23.55 -14.70
CA ALA A 137 18.41 -22.55 -14.78
C ALA A 137 18.16 -21.41 -13.78
N MET A 138 19.14 -21.14 -12.93
CA MET A 138 19.18 -19.92 -12.12
C MET A 138 19.24 -18.70 -13.05
N PRO A 139 18.43 -17.66 -12.85
CA PRO A 139 18.74 -16.36 -13.42
C PRO A 139 20.03 -15.87 -12.76
N LYS A 140 21.06 -15.61 -13.56
CA LYS A 140 22.30 -14.96 -13.13
C LYS A 140 21.93 -13.66 -12.41
N LEU A 141 22.20 -13.61 -11.10
CA LEU A 141 22.39 -12.35 -10.38
C LEU A 141 23.64 -11.70 -11.00
N GLN A 142 23.42 -10.88 -12.01
CA GLN A 142 24.42 -9.98 -12.50
C GLN A 142 24.40 -8.79 -11.55
N SER A 143 25.23 -8.85 -10.52
CA SER A 143 25.63 -7.69 -9.73
C SER A 143 26.43 -6.76 -10.64
N GLN A 144 25.73 -6.01 -11.48
CA GLN A 144 26.27 -4.80 -12.06
C GLN A 144 26.42 -3.81 -10.91
N GLN A 145 27.65 -3.74 -10.37
CA GLN A 145 28.19 -2.49 -9.85
C GLN A 145 28.10 -1.48 -11.00
N ASN A 146 26.98 -0.78 -11.06
CA ASN A 146 26.85 0.39 -11.89
C ASN A 146 27.66 1.48 -11.19
N VAL A 147 28.80 1.79 -11.80
CA VAL A 147 29.57 3.00 -11.53
C VAL A 147 28.58 4.16 -11.53
N ALA A 148 28.55 4.93 -10.44
CA ALA A 148 27.59 5.99 -10.18
C ALA A 148 27.43 6.94 -11.38
N ALA A 149 26.45 6.65 -12.24
CA ALA A 149 25.76 7.69 -12.97
C ALA A 149 25.04 8.52 -11.90
N VAL A 150 25.32 9.82 -11.86
CA VAL A 150 24.53 10.77 -11.09
C VAL A 150 23.08 10.51 -11.47
N ALA A 151 22.30 9.94 -10.56
CA ALA A 151 20.91 9.59 -10.84
C ALA A 151 20.21 10.85 -11.34
N ASP A 152 19.62 10.78 -12.54
CA ASP A 152 18.83 11.86 -13.12
C ASP A 152 17.77 12.26 -12.09
N TYR A 153 18.00 13.37 -11.41
CA TYR A 153 17.12 13.84 -10.34
C TYR A 153 15.80 14.28 -10.98
N ASN A 154 14.75 13.48 -10.81
CA ASN A 154 13.40 13.80 -11.27
C ASN A 154 12.61 14.49 -10.13
N PRO A 155 12.52 15.83 -10.10
CA PRO A 155 11.81 16.58 -9.07
C PRO A 155 10.33 16.19 -8.92
N LYS A 156 9.66 15.74 -9.99
CA LYS A 156 8.27 15.24 -9.88
C LYS A 156 8.20 13.96 -9.03
N GLU A 157 9.13 13.04 -9.23
CA GLU A 157 9.21 11.81 -8.44
C GLU A 157 9.65 12.10 -7.00
N ALA A 158 10.61 13.02 -6.80
CA ALA A 158 11.03 13.44 -5.47
C ALA A 158 9.85 14.02 -4.67
N LEU A 159 9.07 14.93 -5.27
CA LEU A 159 7.88 15.49 -4.63
C LEU A 159 6.83 14.41 -4.35
N ALA A 160 6.54 13.55 -5.32
CA ALA A 160 5.58 12.46 -5.14
C ALA A 160 5.99 11.55 -3.97
N ASN A 161 7.26 11.18 -3.89
CA ASN A 161 7.80 10.37 -2.80
C ASN A 161 7.70 11.08 -1.44
N THR A 162 8.05 12.37 -1.37
CA THR A 162 7.92 13.17 -0.15
C THR A 162 6.47 13.27 0.31
N ALA A 163 5.56 13.57 -0.61
CA ALA A 163 4.13 13.65 -0.32
C ALA A 163 3.55 12.30 0.13
N GLN A 164 3.92 11.19 -0.53
CA GLN A 164 3.51 9.84 -0.12
C GLN A 164 4.00 9.48 1.28
N ARG A 165 5.26 9.82 1.62
CA ARG A 165 5.81 9.61 2.95
C ARG A 165 5.10 10.45 4.00
N ALA A 166 4.78 11.70 3.69
CA ALA A 166 4.07 12.57 4.60
C ALA A 166 2.64 12.07 4.88
N CYS A 167 1.91 11.63 3.85
CA CYS A 167 0.52 11.19 4.00
C CYS A 167 0.34 9.71 4.34
N CYS A 168 1.42 8.92 4.41
CA CYS A 168 1.40 7.48 4.69
C CYS A 168 0.40 6.71 3.82
N ARG A 169 0.19 7.16 2.58
CA ARG A 169 -0.69 6.52 1.59
C ARG A 169 -0.17 6.76 0.18
N CYS A 170 -0.59 5.92 -0.76
CA CYS A 170 -0.40 6.21 -2.17
C CYS A 170 -1.11 7.52 -2.55
N LEU A 171 -0.45 8.31 -3.40
CA LEU A 171 -1.09 9.46 -4.04
C LEU A 171 -2.06 8.96 -5.10
N VAL A 172 -3.24 9.53 -5.12
CA VAL A 172 -4.28 9.31 -6.11
C VAL A 172 -4.37 10.52 -7.04
N LYS A 173 -5.03 10.34 -8.18
CA LYS A 173 -5.29 11.44 -9.11
C LYS A 173 -6.08 12.54 -8.39
N GLY A 174 -5.54 13.75 -8.38
CA GLY A 174 -6.12 14.90 -7.66
C GLY A 174 -5.39 15.27 -6.37
N ASP A 175 -4.50 14.43 -5.85
CA ASP A 175 -3.66 14.81 -4.71
C ASP A 175 -2.60 15.83 -5.05
N VAL A 176 -2.07 15.76 -6.26
CA VAL A 176 -1.15 16.74 -6.83
C VAL A 176 -1.72 17.19 -8.16
N VAL A 177 -1.98 18.48 -8.31
CA VAL A 177 -2.55 19.07 -9.51
C VAL A 177 -1.60 20.15 -10.02
N TYR A 178 -1.11 19.96 -11.25
CA TYR A 178 -0.31 20.95 -11.94
C TYR A 178 -1.20 21.83 -12.81
N THR A 179 -1.16 23.14 -12.57
CA THR A 179 -1.86 24.13 -13.40
C THR A 179 -0.83 24.92 -14.19
N THR A 180 -0.82 24.79 -15.52
CA THR A 180 0.11 25.53 -16.39
C THR A 180 -0.56 26.76 -16.98
N LEU A 181 0.11 27.90 -16.90
CA LEU A 181 -0.29 29.18 -17.47
C LEU A 181 0.76 29.62 -18.51
N TYR A 182 0.30 30.20 -19.63
CA TYR A 182 1.19 30.81 -20.62
C TYR A 182 1.23 32.32 -20.41
N THR A 183 2.43 32.88 -20.20
CA THR A 183 2.64 34.29 -19.81
C THR A 183 3.15 35.16 -20.96
N GLY A 184 3.15 34.66 -22.20
CA GLY A 184 3.76 35.32 -23.36
C GLY A 184 5.28 35.15 -23.41
N ALA A 185 5.96 35.15 -22.25
CA ALA A 185 7.39 34.86 -22.13
C ALA A 185 7.70 33.36 -22.05
N GLY A 186 6.70 32.52 -21.77
CA GLY A 186 6.85 31.07 -21.66
C GLY A 186 5.68 30.44 -20.89
N TYR A 187 5.89 29.20 -20.45
CA TYR A 187 4.97 28.46 -19.59
C TYR A 187 5.44 28.50 -18.14
N VAL A 188 4.51 28.74 -17.22
CA VAL A 188 4.70 28.63 -15.78
C VAL A 188 3.75 27.56 -15.27
N ALA A 189 4.20 26.67 -14.39
CA ALA A 189 3.33 25.69 -13.76
C ALA A 189 3.24 25.92 -12.26
N MET A 190 2.03 25.86 -11.74
CA MET A 190 1.73 25.88 -10.31
C MET A 190 1.45 24.46 -9.84
N CYS A 191 2.08 24.05 -8.75
CA CYS A 191 1.80 22.78 -8.08
C CYS A 191 0.84 23.02 -6.90
N ASN A 192 -0.31 22.37 -6.93
CA ASN A 192 -1.32 22.41 -5.86
C ASN A 192 -1.49 21.03 -5.26
N PHE A 193 -1.60 20.95 -3.93
CA PHE A 193 -1.93 19.71 -3.24
C PHE A 193 -3.41 19.67 -2.87
N SER A 194 -3.96 18.46 -2.71
CA SER A 194 -5.31 18.30 -2.14
C SER A 194 -5.36 18.86 -0.72
N PRO A 195 -6.51 19.36 -0.23
CA PRO A 195 -6.63 19.93 1.11
C PRO A 195 -6.18 18.97 2.22
N GLU A 196 -6.43 17.67 2.04
CA GLU A 196 -5.96 16.62 2.95
C GLU A 196 -4.42 16.60 3.02
N LEU A 197 -3.77 16.61 1.85
CA LEU A 197 -2.31 16.56 1.74
C LEU A 197 -1.66 17.87 2.21
N CYS A 198 -2.27 19.03 1.94
CA CYS A 198 -1.87 20.32 2.49
C CYS A 198 -1.81 20.30 4.01
N ASN A 199 -2.86 19.78 4.67
CA ASN A 199 -2.92 19.68 6.12
C ASN A 199 -1.86 18.73 6.67
N THR A 200 -1.60 17.62 5.98
CA THR A 200 -0.59 16.65 6.43
C THR A 200 0.84 17.16 6.23
N MET A 201 1.12 17.85 5.13
CA MET A 201 2.45 18.37 4.83
C MET A 201 2.73 19.75 5.47
N GLY A 202 1.71 20.41 6.02
CA GLY A 202 1.82 21.80 6.51
C GLY A 202 2.02 22.83 5.39
N ILE A 203 1.72 22.47 4.14
CA ILE A 203 1.87 23.34 2.97
C ILE A 203 0.51 23.93 2.61
N HIS A 204 0.32 25.22 2.89
CA HIS A 204 -0.93 25.93 2.61
C HIS A 204 -0.89 26.82 1.36
N GLN A 205 0.26 26.93 0.71
CA GLN A 205 0.43 27.80 -0.46
C GLN A 205 0.70 26.98 -1.73
N SER A 206 0.10 27.42 -2.83
CA SER A 206 0.46 26.96 -4.17
C SER A 206 1.88 27.37 -4.50
N MET A 207 2.66 26.48 -5.08
CA MET A 207 4.06 26.79 -5.44
C MET A 207 4.20 26.98 -6.93
N GLU A 208 4.82 28.09 -7.31
CA GLU A 208 5.00 28.50 -8.69
C GLU A 208 6.39 28.09 -9.18
N GLY A 209 6.45 27.34 -10.28
CA GLY A 209 7.69 26.95 -10.93
C GLY A 209 8.31 28.07 -11.75
N ALA A 210 9.59 27.91 -12.10
CA ALA A 210 10.26 28.81 -13.03
C ALA A 210 9.61 28.78 -14.43
N VAL A 211 9.69 29.90 -15.14
CA VAL A 211 9.27 30.01 -16.55
C VAL A 211 10.09 29.02 -17.40
N ALA A 212 9.41 28.28 -18.28
CA ALA A 212 10.03 27.34 -19.20
C ALA A 212 9.46 27.47 -20.61
N GLU A 213 10.24 27.04 -21.61
CA GLU A 213 9.86 27.14 -23.03
C GLU A 213 8.73 26.17 -23.42
N SER A 214 8.50 25.12 -22.62
CA SER A 214 7.44 24.13 -22.87
C SER A 214 6.63 23.84 -21.61
N LYS A 215 5.37 23.43 -21.82
CA LYS A 215 4.48 23.00 -20.74
C LYS A 215 5.08 21.86 -19.90
N ASN A 216 5.66 20.85 -20.54
CA ASN A 216 6.25 19.71 -19.83
C ASN A 216 7.45 20.13 -18.96
N ALA A 217 8.29 21.04 -19.45
CA ALA A 217 9.41 21.58 -18.69
C ALA A 217 8.93 22.44 -17.51
N ALA A 218 7.89 23.27 -17.71
CA ALA A 218 7.30 24.06 -16.64
C ALA A 218 6.76 23.18 -15.52
N GLU A 219 5.99 22.13 -15.86
CA GLU A 219 5.48 21.18 -14.87
C GLU A 219 6.58 20.38 -14.18
N HIS A 220 7.69 20.09 -14.87
CA HIS A 220 8.84 19.40 -14.29
C HIS A 220 9.61 20.30 -13.31
N ASN A 221 9.62 21.61 -13.54
CA ASN A 221 10.33 22.57 -12.70
C ASN A 221 9.50 23.06 -11.49
N ALA A 222 8.18 23.00 -11.55
CA ALA A 222 7.30 23.42 -10.44
C ALA A 222 7.61 22.74 -9.08
N PRO A 223 7.89 21.42 -9.01
CA PRO A 223 8.21 20.75 -7.75
C PRO A 223 9.55 21.15 -7.12
N VAL A 224 10.46 21.78 -7.87
CA VAL A 224 11.79 22.18 -7.35
C VAL A 224 11.68 23.27 -6.30
N GLN A 225 10.57 24.02 -6.32
CA GLN A 225 10.28 25.09 -5.37
C GLN A 225 9.53 24.59 -4.12
N CYS A 226 9.35 23.26 -3.98
CA CYS A 226 8.57 22.62 -2.92
C CYS A 226 9.38 22.10 -1.74
#